data_AF-A0A7C2L6H6-F1
#
_entry.id   AF-A0A7C2L6H6-F1
#
_cell.length_a   1.000
_cell.length_b   1.000
_cell.length_c   1.000
_cell.angle_alpha   90.00
_cell.angle_beta   90.00
_cell.angle_gamma   90.00
#
_symmetry.space_group_name_H-M   'P 1'
#
loop_
_entity.id
_entity.type
_entity.pdbx_description
1 polymer ?
#
loop_
_entity_poly.entity_id
_entity_poly.type
_entity_poly.pdbx_seq_one_letter_code
_entity_poly.pdbx_strand_id
1 'polypeptide(L)'
;MQTNSNDWQAAPRLARGYNQVGELLLKVGDATTALDHFRRALAVVEQARSQGSTRHPTLRQLALSYFHIGQTYAAMAASAPTRQRPQHWRDVRHAYQRSLDLFLELCQKGALLPEQADKPEQITRAIARCDATLAK
;
A
#
# COMPACT_ATOMS: atom_id res chain seq x y z
N MET A 1 6.51 32.11 2.36
CA MET A 1 6.74 30.99 1.41
C MET A 1 5.38 30.56 0.91
N GLN A 2 5.06 30.85 -0.35
CA GLN A 2 3.79 30.45 -0.97
C GLN A 2 3.84 28.94 -1.19
N THR A 3 3.15 28.16 -0.36
CA THR A 3 2.89 26.76 -0.67
C THR A 3 1.95 26.74 -1.86
N ASN A 4 2.49 26.33 -3.01
CA ASN A 4 1.77 26.30 -4.26
C ASN A 4 0.52 25.43 -4.08
N SER A 5 -0.66 26.02 -4.26
CA SER A 5 -1.98 25.38 -4.11
C SER A 5 -2.22 24.18 -5.05
N ASN A 6 -1.19 23.71 -5.78
CA ASN A 6 -1.23 22.63 -6.76
C ASN A 6 -0.37 21.40 -6.41
N ASP A 7 0.42 21.40 -5.32
CA ASP A 7 1.35 20.30 -5.03
C ASP A 7 0.63 18.95 -4.80
N TRP A 8 -0.56 18.98 -4.19
CA TRP A 8 -1.40 17.79 -3.99
C TRP A 8 -2.02 17.24 -5.29
N GLN A 9 -2.06 18.03 -6.38
CA GLN A 9 -2.55 17.54 -7.69
C GLN A 9 -1.52 16.65 -8.39
N ALA A 10 -0.23 16.93 -8.19
CA ALA A 10 0.87 16.13 -8.72
C ALA A 10 1.17 14.90 -7.84
N ALA A 11 0.80 14.94 -6.55
CA ALA A 11 0.99 13.86 -5.59
C ALA A 11 0.65 12.44 -6.09
N PRO A 12 -0.52 12.17 -6.71
CA PRO A 12 -0.82 10.82 -7.20
C PRO A 12 0.09 10.38 -8.36
N ARG A 13 0.60 11.31 -9.19
CA ARG A 13 1.56 10.96 -10.24
C ARG A 13 2.92 10.64 -9.64
N LEU A 14 3.36 11.42 -8.66
CA LEU A 14 4.61 11.20 -7.94
C LEU A 14 4.60 9.87 -7.17
N ALA A 15 3.51 9.60 -6.44
CA ALA A 15 3.34 8.34 -5.72
C ALA A 15 3.29 7.12 -6.66
N ARG A 16 2.69 7.26 -7.84
CA ARG A 16 2.72 6.20 -8.86
C ARG A 16 4.16 5.87 -9.27
N GLY A 17 5.00 6.89 -9.52
CA GLY A 17 6.40 6.68 -9.87
C GLY A 17 7.17 5.93 -8.77
N TYR A 18 7.00 6.35 -7.51
CA TYR A 18 7.58 5.64 -6.38
C TYR A 18 7.08 4.19 -6.25
N ASN A 19 5.78 3.95 -6.44
CA ASN A 19 5.21 2.60 -6.41
C ASN A 19 5.78 1.72 -7.53
N GLN A 20 5.95 2.24 -8.75
CA GLN A 20 6.55 1.49 -9.86
C GLN A 20 8.00 1.10 -9.59
N VAL A 21 8.81 2.04 -9.04
CA VAL A 21 10.20 1.75 -8.67
C VAL A 21 10.25 0.70 -7.56
N GLY A 22 9.40 0.83 -6.52
CA GLY A 22 9.30 -0.16 -5.46
C GLY A 22 8.90 -1.55 -5.97
N GLU A 23 7.96 -1.62 -6.92
CA GLU A 23 7.54 -2.90 -7.51
C GLU A 23 8.68 -3.57 -8.29
N LEU A 24 9.45 -2.80 -9.05
CA LEU A 24 10.63 -3.32 -9.75
C LEU A 24 11.70 -3.81 -8.77
N LEU A 25 11.93 -3.07 -7.67
CA LEU A 25 12.87 -3.46 -6.62
C LEU A 25 12.45 -4.75 -5.91
N LEU A 26 11.15 -4.92 -5.62
CA LEU A 26 10.62 -6.18 -5.11
C LEU A 26 10.88 -7.35 -6.06
N LYS A 27 10.69 -7.14 -7.37
CA LYS A 27 10.91 -8.19 -8.39
C LYS A 27 12.37 -8.64 -8.47
N VAL A 28 13.32 -7.74 -8.21
CA VAL A 28 14.76 -8.08 -8.14
C VAL A 28 15.22 -8.53 -6.76
N GLY A 29 14.31 -8.64 -5.79
CA GLY A 29 14.58 -9.15 -4.44
C GLY A 29 15.02 -8.11 -3.41
N ASP A 30 15.10 -6.83 -3.78
CA ASP A 30 15.47 -5.76 -2.84
C ASP A 30 14.23 -5.22 -2.09
N ALA A 31 13.76 -6.02 -1.15
CA ALA A 31 12.60 -5.68 -0.32
C ALA A 31 12.83 -4.44 0.56
N THR A 32 14.06 -4.20 1.00
CA THR A 32 14.39 -3.06 1.88
C THR A 32 14.27 -1.74 1.13
N THR A 33 14.89 -1.64 -0.05
CA THR A 33 14.81 -0.43 -0.86
C THR A 33 13.40 -0.26 -1.43
N ALA A 34 12.73 -1.36 -1.80
CA ALA A 34 11.33 -1.28 -2.22
C ALA A 34 10.42 -0.67 -1.15
N LEU A 35 10.60 -1.08 0.12
CA LEU A 35 9.85 -0.54 1.24
C LEU A 35 10.03 0.97 1.40
N ASP A 36 11.26 1.49 1.22
CA ASP A 36 11.52 2.92 1.26
C ASP A 36 10.71 3.66 0.19
N HIS A 37 10.75 3.17 -1.05
CA HIS A 37 9.99 3.76 -2.14
C HIS A 37 8.47 3.72 -1.89
N PHE A 38 7.92 2.60 -1.40
CA PHE A 38 6.49 2.55 -1.07
C PHE A 38 6.11 3.48 0.08
N ARG A 39 6.97 3.63 1.10
CA ARG A 39 6.77 4.60 2.19
C ARG A 39 6.80 6.04 1.69
N ARG A 40 7.70 6.37 0.76
CA ARG A 40 7.72 7.68 0.10
C ARG A 40 6.47 7.92 -0.73
N ALA A 41 6.00 6.90 -1.47
CA ALA A 41 4.73 6.97 -2.19
C ALA A 41 3.57 7.26 -1.22
N LEU A 42 3.50 6.52 -0.11
CA LEU A 42 2.48 6.67 0.92
C LEU A 42 2.50 8.08 1.54
N ALA A 43 3.66 8.56 1.97
CA ALA A 43 3.80 9.88 2.59
C ALA A 43 3.29 11.01 1.67
N VAL A 44 3.60 10.93 0.38
CA VAL A 44 3.15 11.91 -0.63
C VAL A 44 1.61 11.95 -0.73
N VAL A 45 0.95 10.80 -0.79
CA VAL A 45 -0.52 10.75 -0.94
C VAL A 45 -1.27 10.95 0.36
N GLU A 46 -0.68 10.59 1.51
CA GLU A 46 -1.20 10.91 2.83
C GLU A 46 -1.17 12.42 3.07
N GLN A 47 -0.04 13.08 2.76
CA GLN A 47 0.05 14.53 2.82
C GLN A 47 -0.99 15.18 1.90
N ALA A 48 -1.15 14.69 0.67
CA ALA A 48 -2.18 15.21 -0.24
C ALA A 48 -3.60 15.03 0.31
N ARG A 49 -3.91 13.88 0.94
CA ARG A 49 -5.21 13.61 1.57
C ARG A 49 -5.45 14.54 2.77
N SER A 50 -4.44 14.76 3.62
CA SER A 50 -4.50 15.69 4.75
C SER A 50 -4.68 17.15 4.34
N GLN A 51 -4.20 17.52 3.16
CA GLN A 51 -4.43 18.84 2.54
C GLN A 51 -5.79 18.95 1.83
N GLY A 52 -6.70 17.99 2.05
CA GLY A 52 -8.08 18.03 1.55
C GLY A 52 -8.30 17.35 0.19
N SER A 53 -7.29 16.70 -0.40
CA SER A 53 -7.49 15.94 -1.64
C SER A 53 -8.31 14.67 -1.37
N THR A 54 -9.60 14.73 -1.70
CA THR A 54 -10.51 13.58 -1.73
C THR A 54 -10.60 12.94 -3.13
N ARG A 55 -9.69 13.32 -4.04
CA ARG A 55 -9.71 12.87 -5.43
C ARG A 55 -9.43 11.36 -5.52
N HIS A 56 -10.17 10.68 -6.40
CA HIS A 56 -10.01 9.25 -6.64
C HIS A 56 -8.57 8.80 -6.98
N PRO A 57 -7.75 9.55 -7.76
CA PRO A 57 -6.35 9.18 -7.99
C PRO A 57 -5.51 9.17 -6.71
N THR A 58 -5.76 10.06 -5.75
CA THR A 58 -5.06 10.08 -4.45
C THR A 58 -5.43 8.83 -3.64
N LEU A 59 -6.73 8.55 -3.49
CA LEU A 59 -7.23 7.36 -2.80
C LEU A 59 -6.67 6.06 -3.40
N ARG A 60 -6.62 5.98 -4.73
CA ARG A 60 -6.08 4.83 -5.46
C ARG A 60 -4.62 4.59 -5.17
N GLN A 61 -3.80 5.63 -5.21
CA GLN A 61 -2.38 5.48 -4.90
C GLN A 61 -2.16 5.14 -3.43
N LEU A 62 -2.97 5.69 -2.52
CA LEU A 62 -2.92 5.37 -1.09
C LEU A 62 -3.24 3.87 -0.85
N ALA A 63 -4.28 3.34 -1.51
CA ALA A 63 -4.62 1.93 -1.47
C ALA A 63 -3.49 1.03 -2.01
N LEU A 64 -2.89 1.41 -3.15
CA LEU A 64 -1.77 0.68 -3.75
C LEU A 64 -0.50 0.72 -2.90
N SER A 65 -0.16 1.86 -2.31
CA SER A 65 1.02 1.97 -1.45
C SER A 65 0.90 1.06 -0.23
N TYR A 66 -0.26 1.04 0.45
CA TYR A 66 -0.51 0.09 1.54
C TYR A 66 -0.46 -1.37 1.09
N PHE A 67 -1.00 -1.68 -0.10
CA PHE A 67 -0.95 -3.02 -0.67
C PHE A 67 0.50 -3.49 -0.86
N HIS A 68 1.34 -2.68 -1.49
CA HIS A 68 2.72 -3.01 -1.76
C HIS A 68 3.58 -3.06 -0.49
N ILE A 69 3.31 -2.20 0.50
CA ILE A 69 3.93 -2.30 1.83
C ILE A 69 3.59 -3.64 2.48
N GLY A 70 2.31 -4.06 2.43
CA GLY A 70 1.88 -5.36 2.92
C GLY A 70 2.58 -6.53 2.24
N GLN A 71 2.74 -6.47 0.91
CA GLN A 71 3.52 -7.47 0.14
C GLN A 71 4.98 -7.51 0.56
N THR A 72 5.59 -6.34 0.75
CA THR A 72 6.99 -6.21 1.14
C THR A 72 7.22 -6.77 2.55
N TYR A 73 6.36 -6.42 3.50
CA TYR A 73 6.42 -6.99 4.85
C TYR A 73 6.18 -8.50 4.84
N ALA A 74 5.30 -9.02 3.98
CA ALA A 74 5.08 -10.46 3.90
C ALA A 74 6.33 -11.20 3.40
N ALA A 75 7.03 -10.64 2.40
CA ALA A 75 8.30 -11.16 1.91
C ALA A 75 9.38 -11.15 3.02
N MET A 76 9.50 -10.04 3.74
CA MET A 76 10.44 -9.92 4.87
C MET A 76 10.08 -10.87 6.02
N ALA A 77 8.80 -11.02 6.36
CA ALA A 77 8.31 -11.91 7.42
C ALA A 77 8.57 -13.39 7.11
N ALA A 78 8.50 -13.78 5.82
CA ALA A 78 8.84 -15.13 5.40
C ALA A 78 10.31 -15.46 5.63
N SER A 79 11.22 -14.49 5.44
CA SER A 79 12.65 -14.60 5.75
C SER A 79 13.00 -14.39 7.23
N ALA A 80 12.07 -13.89 8.04
CA ALA A 80 12.33 -13.54 9.43
C ALA A 80 12.45 -14.80 10.34
N PRO A 81 13.27 -14.71 11.41
CA PRO A 81 13.37 -15.78 12.40
C PRO A 81 12.03 -16.04 13.07
N THR A 82 11.73 -17.32 13.35
CA THR A 82 10.44 -17.80 13.86
C THR A 82 9.94 -17.04 15.08
N ARG A 83 10.84 -16.61 15.97
CA ARG A 83 10.51 -15.84 17.19
C ARG A 83 9.83 -14.50 16.91
N GLN A 84 10.14 -13.85 15.77
CA GLN A 84 9.60 -12.54 15.42
C GLN A 84 8.46 -12.62 14.39
N ARG A 85 8.23 -13.79 13.77
CA ARG A 85 7.17 -13.99 12.77
C ARG A 85 5.80 -13.47 13.24
N PRO A 86 5.32 -13.74 14.47
CA PRO A 86 4.00 -13.28 14.88
C PRO A 86 3.85 -11.76 14.87
N GLN A 87 4.92 -11.03 15.21
CA GLN A 87 4.91 -9.57 15.16
C GLN A 87 4.93 -9.07 13.72
N HIS A 88 5.81 -9.61 12.88
CA HIS A 88 5.89 -9.24 11.46
C HIS A 88 4.58 -9.50 10.71
N TRP A 89 3.92 -10.64 10.96
CA TRP A 89 2.63 -10.96 10.33
C TRP A 89 1.47 -10.07 10.82
N ARG A 90 1.54 -9.50 12.03
CA ARG A 90 0.57 -8.48 12.48
C ARG A 90 0.73 -7.17 11.71
N ASP A 91 1.97 -6.75 11.45
CA ASP A 91 2.24 -5.54 10.66
C ASP A 91 1.79 -5.71 9.20
N VAL A 92 2.01 -6.89 8.61
CA VAL A 92 1.48 -7.28 7.29
C VAL A 92 -0.04 -7.16 7.26
N ARG A 93 -0.72 -7.77 8.24
CA ARG A 93 -2.18 -7.74 8.35
C ARG A 93 -2.70 -6.32 8.45
N HIS A 94 -2.08 -5.48 9.27
CA HIS A 94 -2.48 -4.09 9.43
C HIS A 94 -2.35 -3.31 8.12
N ALA A 95 -1.24 -3.46 7.39
CA ALA A 95 -1.05 -2.82 6.09
C ALA A 95 -2.10 -3.25 5.07
N TYR A 96 -2.42 -4.55 5.01
CA TYR A 96 -3.45 -5.06 4.11
C TYR A 96 -4.86 -4.59 4.47
N GLN A 97 -5.19 -4.48 5.76
CA GLN A 97 -6.48 -3.95 6.20
C GLN A 97 -6.68 -2.50 5.71
N ARG A 98 -5.67 -1.65 5.91
CA ARG A 98 -5.72 -0.26 5.43
C ARG A 98 -5.89 -0.18 3.91
N SER A 99 -5.21 -1.05 3.17
CA SER A 99 -5.38 -1.15 1.72
C SER A 99 -6.81 -1.56 1.33
N LEU A 100 -7.37 -2.58 2.00
CA LEU A 100 -8.72 -3.07 1.74
C LEU A 100 -9.78 -2.00 1.97
N ASP A 101 -9.72 -1.29 3.10
CA ASP A 101 -10.65 -0.22 3.45
C ASP A 101 -10.72 0.85 2.35
N LEU A 102 -9.57 1.23 1.79
CA LEU A 102 -9.47 2.23 0.74
C LEU A 102 -9.98 1.72 -0.61
N PHE A 103 -9.74 0.45 -0.94
CA PHE A 103 -10.30 -0.16 -2.14
C PHE A 103 -11.82 -0.30 -2.05
N LEU A 104 -12.36 -0.61 -0.88
CA LEU A 104 -13.80 -0.61 -0.62
C LEU A 104 -14.37 0.81 -0.72
N GLU A 105 -13.68 1.82 -0.18
CA GLU A 105 -14.05 3.24 -0.35
C GLU A 105 -14.10 3.63 -1.83
N LEU A 106 -13.13 3.20 -2.64
CA LEU A 106 -13.10 3.43 -4.10
C LEU A 106 -14.22 2.69 -4.84
N CYS A 107 -14.53 1.47 -4.44
CA CYS A 107 -15.61 0.65 -4.99
C CYS A 107 -16.96 1.32 -4.75
N GLN A 108 -17.24 1.74 -3.51
CA GLN A 108 -18.45 2.47 -3.14
C GLN A 108 -18.61 3.77 -3.95
N LYS A 109 -17.51 4.45 -4.23
CA LYS A 109 -17.50 5.70 -5.02
C LYS A 109 -17.53 5.49 -6.53
N GLY A 110 -17.59 4.24 -7.03
CA GLY A 110 -17.60 3.93 -8.46
C GLY A 110 -16.31 4.33 -9.19
N ALA A 111 -15.19 4.47 -8.46
CA ALA A 111 -13.93 4.98 -9.01
C ALA A 111 -12.82 3.91 -9.08
N LEU A 112 -13.19 2.65 -8.87
CA LEU A 112 -12.30 1.51 -9.02
C LEU A 112 -12.03 1.25 -10.51
N LEU A 113 -10.77 1.08 -10.88
CA LEU A 113 -10.42 0.74 -12.26
C LEU A 113 -10.64 -0.77 -12.49
N PRO A 114 -10.94 -1.21 -13.73
CA PRO A 114 -11.10 -2.63 -14.05
C PRO A 114 -9.88 -3.48 -13.66
N GLU A 115 -8.67 -2.98 -13.90
CA GLU A 115 -7.40 -3.63 -13.49
C GLU A 115 -7.27 -3.81 -11.96
N GLN A 116 -8.04 -3.04 -11.20
CA GLN A 116 -8.03 -3.07 -9.73
C GLN A 116 -9.25 -3.79 -9.15
N ALA A 117 -10.14 -4.33 -9.99
CA ALA A 117 -11.34 -5.03 -9.55
C ALA A 117 -11.01 -6.25 -8.66
N ASP A 118 -9.92 -6.95 -8.97
CA ASP A 118 -9.49 -8.13 -8.23
C ASP A 118 -8.71 -7.81 -6.94
N LYS A 119 -8.34 -6.54 -6.72
CA LYS A 119 -7.50 -6.13 -5.57
C LYS A 119 -8.17 -6.41 -4.21
N PRO A 120 -9.44 -6.07 -3.96
CA PRO A 120 -10.11 -6.37 -2.69
C PRO A 120 -10.11 -7.86 -2.35
N GLU A 121 -10.37 -8.72 -3.34
CA GLU A 121 -10.35 -10.17 -3.14
C GLU A 121 -8.93 -10.68 -2.87
N GLN A 122 -7.95 -10.21 -3.65
CA GLN A 122 -6.54 -10.54 -3.47
C GLN A 122 -6.06 -10.17 -2.06
N ILE A 123 -6.43 -8.99 -1.56
CA ILE A 123 -6.08 -8.51 -0.23
C ILE A 123 -6.76 -9.34 0.85
N THR A 124 -8.05 -9.63 0.70
CA THR A 124 -8.80 -10.49 1.64
C THR A 124 -8.16 -11.86 1.77
N ARG A 125 -7.76 -12.48 0.64
CA ARG A 125 -7.02 -13.76 0.64
C ARG A 125 -5.63 -13.63 1.27
N ALA A 126 -4.96 -12.49 1.14
CA ALA A 126 -3.68 -12.24 1.81
C ALA A 126 -3.86 -12.14 3.34
N ILE A 127 -4.88 -11.42 3.81
CA ILE A 127 -5.22 -11.32 5.24
C ILE A 127 -5.53 -12.69 5.83
N ALA A 128 -6.38 -13.49 5.16
CA ALA A 128 -6.71 -14.83 5.63
C ALA A 128 -5.48 -15.74 5.76
N ARG A 129 -4.51 -15.62 4.83
CA ARG A 129 -3.22 -16.34 4.92
C ARG A 129 -2.38 -15.86 6.10
N CYS A 130 -2.35 -14.56 6.38
CA CYS A 130 -1.66 -14.02 7.55
C CYS A 130 -2.27 -14.58 8.83
N ASP A 131 -3.60 -14.56 8.95
CA ASP A 131 -4.33 -15.05 10.13
C ASP A 131 -4.10 -16.55 10.35
N ALA A 132 -4.12 -17.37 9.29
CA ALA A 132 -3.80 -18.79 9.37
C ALA A 132 -2.34 -19.06 9.81
N THR A 133 -1.41 -18.18 9.42
CA THR A 133 0.00 -18.29 9.82
C THR A 133 0.22 -17.87 11.27
N LEU A 134 -0.60 -16.95 11.78
CA LEU A 134 -0.59 -16.50 13.17
C LEU A 134 -1.26 -17.48 14.15
N ALA A 135 -2.17 -18.33 13.65
CA ALA A 135 -2.87 -19.34 14.45
C ALA A 135 -2.08 -20.66 14.61
N LYS A 136 -0.95 -20.82 13.91
CA LYS A 136 -0.02 -21.95 14.01
C LYS A 136 1.11 -21.64 14.99
#